data_AF-W1WU06-F1
#
_entry.id   AF-W1WU06-F1
#
_cell.length_a   1.000
_cell.length_b   1.000
_cell.length_c   1.000
_cell.angle_alpha   90.00
_cell.angle_beta   90.00
_cell.angle_gamma   90.00
#
_symmetry.space_group_name_H-M   'P 1'
#
loop_
_entity.id
_entity.type
_entity.pdbx_description
1 polymer ?
#
loop_
_entity_poly.entity_id
_entity_poly.type
_entity_poly.pdbx_seq_one_letter_code
_entity_poly.pdbx_strand_id
1 'polypeptide(L)'
;MSEHPVDLMAIDDQGHEVYGEVNIDQLTTPIQELLLTPNVPATREAVHAISEADLIIIGPGSFYTSLMPILLLNEIAQALRRTPAPMVYIGNLGRELSLPAANLKLECKLAIMEQYVGKKVIDAVIV
;
A
#
# COMPACT_ATOMS: atom_id res chain seq x y z
N MET A 1 -0.65 7.45 9.89
CA MET A 1 -1.74 7.10 8.95
C MET A 1 -3.09 7.10 9.66
N SER A 2 -3.22 6.48 10.83
CA SER A 2 -4.36 6.59 11.74
C SER A 2 -3.87 6.92 13.16
N GLU A 3 -4.75 7.45 14.01
CA GLU A 3 -4.53 7.64 15.46
C GLU A 3 -5.09 6.49 16.30
N HIS A 4 -5.66 5.47 15.66
CA HIS A 4 -6.23 4.31 16.33
C HIS A 4 -5.28 3.10 16.22
N PRO A 5 -5.19 2.26 17.26
CA PRO A 5 -4.44 1.01 17.18
C PRO A 5 -5.07 0.11 16.12
N VAL A 6 -4.22 -0.48 15.28
CA VAL A 6 -4.63 -1.35 14.18
C VAL A 6 -3.52 -2.34 13.86
N ASP A 7 -3.90 -3.56 13.51
CA ASP A 7 -3.00 -4.57 12.99
C ASP A 7 -3.13 -4.67 11.46
N LEU A 8 -2.00 -4.94 10.82
CA LEU A 8 -1.99 -5.42 9.43
C LEU A 8 -2.34 -6.91 9.45
N MET A 9 -3.27 -7.32 8.58
CA MET A 9 -3.68 -8.71 8.44
C MET A 9 -3.66 -9.11 6.96
N ALA A 10 -3.21 -10.32 6.70
CA ALA A 10 -3.24 -10.94 5.38
C ALA A 10 -4.08 -12.22 5.41
N ILE A 11 -4.69 -12.55 4.28
CA ILE A 11 -5.20 -13.90 3.99
C ILE A 11 -4.18 -14.58 3.08
N ASP A 12 -3.61 -15.69 3.55
CA ASP A 12 -2.63 -16.47 2.78
C ASP A 12 -3.28 -17.24 1.61
N ASP A 13 -2.47 -17.91 0.80
CA ASP A 13 -2.93 -18.70 -0.35
C ASP A 13 -3.81 -19.91 0.02
N GLN A 14 -3.89 -20.28 1.29
CA GLN A 14 -4.76 -21.34 1.82
C GLN A 14 -5.99 -20.81 2.57
N GLY A 15 -6.15 -19.49 2.65
CA GLY A 15 -7.28 -18.85 3.35
C GLY A 15 -7.06 -18.66 4.86
N HIS A 16 -5.86 -18.85 5.38
CA HIS A 16 -5.57 -18.56 6.79
C HIS A 16 -5.30 -17.08 7.03
N GLU A 17 -5.74 -16.60 8.19
CA GLU A 17 -5.47 -15.24 8.65
C GLU A 17 -4.08 -15.14 9.30
N VAL A 18 -3.29 -14.17 8.84
CA VAL A 18 -1.93 -13.90 9.32
C VAL A 18 -1.87 -12.46 9.80
N TYR A 19 -1.61 -12.27 11.08
CA TYR A 19 -1.64 -10.97 11.75
C TYR A 19 -0.22 -10.45 12.01
N GLY A 20 -0.05 -9.13 11.84
CA GLY A 20 1.16 -8.41 12.16
C GLY A 20 2.15 -8.32 10.99
N GLU A 21 2.74 -7.13 10.84
CA GLU A 21 3.70 -6.79 9.78
C GLU A 21 4.83 -7.83 9.67
N VAL A 22 5.42 -8.21 10.81
CA VAL A 22 6.55 -9.15 10.86
C VAL A 22 6.18 -10.53 10.32
N ASN A 23 4.98 -11.02 10.63
CA ASN A 23 4.54 -12.34 10.18
C ASN A 23 4.20 -12.32 8.68
N ILE A 24 3.61 -11.23 8.21
CA ILE A 24 3.28 -11.03 6.80
C ILE A 24 4.55 -10.93 5.95
N ASP A 25 5.58 -10.23 6.43
CA ASP A 25 6.88 -10.16 5.75
C ASP A 25 7.59 -11.51 5.66
N GLN A 26 7.32 -12.43 6.59
CA GLN A 26 7.89 -13.78 6.60
C GLN A 26 7.12 -14.79 5.75
N LEU A 27 5.98 -14.39 5.15
CA LEU A 27 5.24 -15.27 4.26
C LEU A 27 6.10 -15.69 3.07
N THR A 28 6.00 -16.96 2.74
CA THR A 28 6.68 -17.55 1.58
C THR A 28 5.72 -17.83 0.42
N THR A 29 4.41 -17.79 0.69
CA THR A 29 3.34 -17.98 -0.29
C THR A 29 2.65 -16.66 -0.63
N PRO A 30 2.05 -16.53 -1.83
CA PRO A 30 1.34 -15.32 -2.23
C PRO A 30 0.23 -14.92 -1.25
N ILE A 31 0.04 -13.61 -1.09
CA ILE A 31 -1.06 -13.05 -0.30
C ILE A 31 -2.30 -12.96 -1.20
N GLN A 32 -3.42 -13.53 -0.77
CA GLN A 32 -4.71 -13.38 -1.46
C GLN A 32 -5.32 -12.00 -1.20
N GLU A 33 -5.30 -11.57 0.05
CA GLU A 33 -5.89 -10.31 0.48
C GLU A 33 -5.08 -9.68 1.60
N LEU A 34 -4.99 -8.35 1.59
CA LEU A 34 -4.37 -7.55 2.65
C LEU A 34 -5.40 -6.55 3.18
N LEU A 35 -5.53 -6.47 4.49
CA LEU A 35 -6.48 -5.60 5.19
C LEU A 35 -5.94 -5.08 6.52
N LEU A 36 -6.67 -4.14 7.10
CA LEU A 36 -6.45 -3.60 8.44
C LEU A 36 -7.52 -4.15 9.38
N THR A 37 -7.12 -4.52 10.60
CA THR A 37 -8.03 -5.04 11.62
C THR A 37 -7.77 -4.40 12.99
N PRO A 38 -8.75 -3.71 13.60
CA PRO A 38 -10.03 -3.33 13.01
C PRO A 38 -9.86 -2.33 11.86
N ASN A 39 -10.93 -2.09 11.09
CA ASN A 39 -10.96 -0.94 10.19
C ASN A 39 -10.86 0.36 11.00
N VAL A 40 -9.90 1.21 10.64
CA VAL A 40 -9.66 2.51 11.29
C VAL A 40 -9.69 3.65 10.29
N PRO A 41 -10.09 4.86 10.71
CA PRO A 41 -10.08 6.02 9.81
C PRO A 41 -8.66 6.56 9.61
N ALA A 42 -8.40 7.17 8.46
CA ALA A 42 -7.20 7.98 8.30
C ALA A 42 -7.25 9.27 9.15
N THR A 43 -6.08 9.85 9.43
CA THR A 43 -6.02 11.20 10.03
C THR A 43 -6.50 12.26 9.04
N ARG A 44 -7.19 13.29 9.55
CA ARG A 44 -7.74 14.36 8.71
C ARG A 44 -6.63 15.16 8.04
N GLU A 45 -5.53 15.35 8.75
CA GLU A 45 -4.32 16.05 8.32
C GLU A 45 -3.70 15.36 7.11
N ALA A 46 -3.66 14.01 7.09
CA ALA A 46 -3.12 13.25 5.96
C ALA A 46 -4.01 13.39 4.72
N VAL A 47 -5.33 13.29 4.90
CA VAL A 47 -6.30 13.48 3.80
C VAL A 47 -6.21 14.90 3.23
N HIS A 48 -6.10 15.92 4.09
CA HIS A 48 -5.94 17.31 3.67
C HIS A 48 -4.62 17.53 2.93
N ALA A 49 -3.51 16.99 3.45
CA ALA A 49 -2.20 17.09 2.80
C ALA A 49 -2.20 16.49 1.37
N ILE A 50 -2.92 15.38 1.14
CA ILE A 50 -3.07 14.80 -0.21
C ILE A 50 -3.85 15.74 -1.15
N SER A 51 -4.85 16.45 -0.63
CA SER A 51 -5.67 17.38 -1.43
C SER A 51 -4.89 18.64 -1.84
N GLU A 52 -3.96 19.10 -1.00
CA GLU A 52 -3.17 20.32 -1.22
C GLU A 52 -1.80 20.04 -1.87
N ALA A 53 -1.48 18.78 -2.13
CA ALA A 53 -0.18 18.40 -2.68
C ALA A 53 0.00 18.90 -4.12
N ASP A 54 1.15 19.50 -4.42
CA ASP A 54 1.59 19.75 -5.79
C ASP A 54 2.19 18.50 -6.46
N LEU A 55 2.63 17.53 -5.64
CA LEU A 55 3.28 16.28 -6.06
C LEU A 55 3.10 15.23 -4.96
N ILE A 56 2.82 13.99 -5.36
CA ILE A 56 2.75 12.85 -4.44
C ILE A 56 3.85 11.86 -4.78
N ILE A 57 4.63 11.46 -3.78
CA ILE A 57 5.68 10.46 -3.92
C ILE A 57 5.28 9.23 -3.13
N ILE A 58 5.26 8.07 -3.79
CA ILE A 58 5.04 6.78 -3.14
C ILE A 58 6.33 5.96 -3.18
N GLY A 59 6.82 5.60 -2.01
CA GLY A 59 8.05 4.82 -1.84
C GLY A 59 9.33 5.68 -1.76
N PRO A 60 10.50 5.03 -1.69
CA PRO A 60 10.67 3.56 -1.62
C PRO A 60 10.19 2.99 -0.28
N GLY A 61 9.96 1.69 -0.22
CA GLY A 61 9.50 0.98 0.98
C GLY A 61 9.02 -0.44 0.68
N SER A 62 8.95 -1.30 1.70
CA SER A 62 8.46 -2.68 1.56
C SER A 62 7.04 -2.67 1.00
N PHE A 63 6.81 -3.43 -0.08
CA PHE A 63 5.57 -3.29 -0.83
C PHE A 63 4.32 -3.57 0.02
N TYR A 64 4.22 -4.77 0.60
CA TYR A 64 3.04 -5.18 1.38
C TYR A 64 2.95 -4.55 2.77
N THR A 65 4.08 -4.22 3.38
CA THR A 65 4.16 -3.88 4.81
C THR A 65 4.43 -2.40 5.07
N SER A 66 4.88 -1.63 4.07
CA SER A 66 5.06 -0.18 4.20
C SER A 66 4.18 0.62 3.24
N LEU A 67 4.04 0.20 1.98
CA LEU A 67 3.32 0.99 0.96
C LEU A 67 1.82 0.65 0.93
N MET A 68 1.49 -0.62 0.79
CA MET A 68 0.10 -1.08 0.72
C MET A 68 -0.74 -0.68 1.94
N PRO A 69 -0.27 -0.75 3.21
CA PRO A 69 -1.09 -0.45 4.38
C PRO A 69 -1.69 0.96 4.38
N ILE A 70 -0.99 1.92 3.79
CA ILE A 70 -1.47 3.30 3.64
C ILE A 70 -2.70 3.35 2.71
N LEU A 71 -2.71 2.53 1.65
CA LEU A 71 -3.80 2.45 0.68
C LEU A 71 -5.01 1.64 1.19
N LEU A 72 -4.86 0.88 2.28
CA LEU A 72 -5.95 0.15 2.93
C LEU A 72 -6.90 1.08 3.70
N LEU A 73 -6.45 2.31 4.01
CA LEU A 73 -7.30 3.34 4.58
C LEU A 73 -8.18 3.95 3.48
N ASN A 74 -9.49 3.74 3.60
CA ASN A 74 -10.46 4.17 2.59
C ASN A 74 -10.37 5.66 2.27
N GLU A 75 -10.15 6.51 3.26
CA GLU A 75 -10.05 7.96 3.06
C GLU A 75 -8.79 8.35 2.30
N ILE A 76 -7.67 7.66 2.51
CA ILE A 76 -6.41 7.89 1.78
C ILE A 76 -6.59 7.45 0.32
N ALA A 77 -7.10 6.24 0.07
CA ALA A 77 -7.36 5.78 -1.29
C ALA A 77 -8.31 6.71 -2.04
N GLN A 78 -9.35 7.23 -1.38
CA GLN A 78 -10.27 8.21 -1.97
C GLN A 78 -9.61 9.56 -2.25
N ALA A 79 -8.75 10.05 -1.34
CA ALA A 79 -8.02 11.30 -1.54
C ALA A 79 -7.06 11.19 -2.73
N LEU A 80 -6.29 10.10 -2.81
CA LEU A 80 -5.39 9.80 -3.93
C LEU A 80 -6.13 9.65 -5.27
N ARG A 81 -7.36 9.12 -5.25
CA ARG A 81 -8.19 9.02 -6.45
C ARG A 81 -8.65 10.38 -6.97
N ARG A 82 -8.88 11.35 -6.07
CA ARG A 82 -9.51 12.64 -6.38
C ARG A 82 -8.51 13.78 -6.60
N THR A 83 -7.34 13.69 -6.00
CA THR A 83 -6.31 14.73 -6.11
C THR A 83 -5.88 14.92 -7.58
N PRO A 84 -5.65 16.17 -8.03
CA PRO A 84 -5.07 16.44 -9.35
C PRO A 84 -3.54 16.33 -9.35
N ALA A 85 -2.92 16.15 -8.18
CA ALA A 85 -1.47 16.11 -8.04
C ALA A 85 -0.89 14.92 -8.83
N PRO A 86 0.18 15.13 -9.62
CA PRO A 86 0.88 14.03 -10.25
C PRO A 86 1.49 13.10 -9.20
N MET A 87 1.52 11.81 -9.49
CA MET A 87 2.00 10.77 -8.58
C MET A 87 3.20 10.03 -9.15
N VAL A 88 4.27 9.97 -8.35
CA VAL A 88 5.53 9.32 -8.71
C VAL A 88 5.74 8.12 -7.79
N TYR A 89 5.89 6.94 -8.38
CA TYR A 89 6.33 5.75 -7.67
C TYR A 89 7.85 5.64 -7.70
N ILE A 90 8.48 5.43 -6.54
CA ILE A 90 9.91 5.17 -6.40
C ILE A 90 10.10 3.71 -6.00
N GLY A 91 10.73 2.94 -6.89
CA GLY A 91 11.06 1.54 -6.65
C GLY A 91 12.20 1.37 -5.66
N ASN A 92 12.22 0.19 -5.03
CA ASN A 92 13.30 -0.19 -4.12
C ASN A 92 14.59 -0.50 -4.89
N LEU A 93 15.73 0.01 -4.39
CA LEU A 93 17.06 -0.34 -4.91
C LEU A 93 17.46 -1.78 -4.57
N GLY A 94 17.09 -2.22 -3.37
CA GLY A 94 17.34 -3.56 -2.87
C GLY A 94 16.18 -4.50 -3.19
N ARG A 95 16.46 -5.81 -3.08
CA ARG A 95 15.42 -6.83 -3.17
C ARG A 95 14.49 -6.75 -1.96
N GLU A 96 13.19 -6.90 -2.20
CA GLU A 96 12.18 -7.09 -1.13
C GLU A 96 12.54 -8.31 -0.28
N LEU A 97 12.36 -8.21 1.04
CA LEU A 97 12.57 -9.32 1.96
C LEU A 97 11.41 -10.32 1.91
N SER A 98 10.18 -9.80 1.81
CA SER A 98 8.98 -10.60 1.57
C SER A 98 9.10 -11.31 0.21
N LEU A 99 9.15 -12.64 0.23
CA LEU A 99 9.28 -13.45 -0.99
C LEU A 99 8.10 -13.21 -1.96
N PRO A 100 6.84 -13.12 -1.50
CA PRO A 100 5.71 -12.71 -2.33
C PRO A 100 5.94 -11.37 -3.03
N ALA A 101 6.37 -10.35 -2.29
CA ALA A 101 6.63 -9.03 -2.86
C ALA A 101 7.81 -9.04 -3.84
N ALA A 102 8.85 -9.82 -3.55
CA ALA A 102 10.04 -9.95 -4.39
C ALA A 102 9.75 -10.59 -5.75
N ASN A 103 8.75 -11.47 -5.81
CA ASN A 103 8.36 -12.17 -7.04
C ASN A 103 7.43 -11.34 -7.94
N LEU A 104 6.90 -10.22 -7.44
CA LEU A 104 6.07 -9.32 -8.24
C LEU A 104 6.93 -8.47 -9.19
N LYS A 105 6.57 -8.46 -10.47
CA LYS A 105 7.06 -7.47 -11.42
C LYS A 105 6.56 -6.08 -11.04
N LEU A 106 7.28 -5.05 -11.47
CA LEU A 106 6.89 -3.64 -11.28
C LEU A 106 5.46 -3.38 -11.75
N GLU A 107 5.11 -3.81 -12.97
CA GLU A 107 3.76 -3.64 -13.53
C GLU A 107 2.66 -4.23 -12.64
N CYS A 108 2.92 -5.39 -12.02
CA CYS A 108 1.99 -6.02 -11.08
C CYS A 108 1.86 -5.21 -9.79
N LYS A 109 2.97 -4.68 -9.25
CA LYS A 109 2.96 -3.82 -8.06
C LYS A 109 2.10 -2.57 -8.30
N LEU A 110 2.33 -1.89 -9.42
CA LEU A 110 1.57 -0.70 -9.80
C LEU A 110 0.08 -1.03 -9.99
N ALA A 111 -0.23 -2.13 -10.70
CA ALA A 111 -1.61 -2.55 -10.92
C ALA A 111 -2.36 -2.86 -9.61
N ILE A 112 -1.70 -3.51 -8.65
CA ILE A 112 -2.26 -3.77 -7.32
C ILE A 112 -2.55 -2.44 -6.61
N MET A 113 -1.60 -1.51 -6.56
CA MET A 113 -1.82 -0.20 -5.93
C MET A 113 -2.99 0.56 -6.58
N GLU A 114 -3.05 0.60 -7.90
CA GLU A 114 -4.12 1.26 -8.67
C GLU A 114 -5.48 0.58 -8.49
N GLN A 115 -5.51 -0.72 -8.22
CA GLN A 115 -6.74 -1.45 -7.87
C GLN A 115 -7.28 -0.97 -6.51
N TYR A 116 -6.43 -0.83 -5.49
CA TYR A 116 -6.84 -0.29 -4.18
C TYR A 116 -7.24 1.18 -4.27
N VAL A 117 -6.53 1.98 -5.07
CA VAL A 117 -6.93 3.36 -5.37
C VAL A 117 -8.18 3.40 -6.25
N GLY A 118 -8.54 2.33 -6.96
CA GLY A 118 -9.71 2.25 -7.84
C GLY A 118 -9.63 3.07 -9.12
N LYS A 119 -8.42 3.46 -9.54
CA LYS A 119 -8.13 4.22 -10.76
C LYS A 119 -6.63 4.12 -11.07
N LYS A 120 -6.26 4.21 -12.35
CA LYS A 120 -4.87 4.49 -12.73
C LYS A 120 -4.46 5.89 -12.28
N VAL A 121 -3.45 5.97 -11.43
CA VAL A 121 -3.04 7.22 -10.76
C VAL A 121 -1.55 7.46 -10.78
N ILE A 122 -0.72 6.48 -11.16
CA ILE A 122 0.74 6.63 -11.13
C ILE A 122 1.21 7.20 -12.47
N ASP A 123 1.71 8.43 -12.46
CA ASP A 123 2.09 9.17 -13.66
C ASP A 123 3.55 8.94 -14.07
N ALA A 124 4.43 8.66 -13.11
CA ALA A 124 5.84 8.40 -13.36
C ALA A 124 6.43 7.38 -12.39
N VAL A 125 7.52 6.74 -12.83
CA VAL A 125 8.22 5.72 -12.08
C VAL A 125 9.73 5.98 -12.09
N ILE A 126 10.36 5.87 -10.93
CA ILE A 126 11.81 5.93 -10.74
C ILE A 126 12.29 4.55 -10.28
N VAL A 127 13.12 3.89 -11.09
CA VAL A 127 13.69 2.54 -10.85
C VAL A 127 15.14 2.44 -11.31
#